data_AF-A0A7C2KG55-F1
#
_entry.id   AF-A0A7C2KG55-F1
#
_cell.length_a   1.000
_cell.length_b   1.000
_cell.length_c   1.000
_cell.angle_alpha   90.00
_cell.angle_beta   90.00
_cell.angle_gamma   90.00
#
_symmetry.space_group_name_H-M   'P 1'
#
loop_
_entity.id
_entity.type
_entity.pdbx_description
1 polymer ?
#
loop_
_entity_poly.entity_id
_entity_poly.type
_entity_poly.pdbx_seq_one_letter_code
_entity_poly.pdbx_strand_id
1 'polypeptide(L)'
;SFDNPVKNGLITGIAFVIGSIPPLLPFLITHFLGTSPEKAFIPAIGLSVLSLFLLGVGKARVVGQKVIKGGLEVLGLGLIASTLGFVIGRLLSLLL
;
A
#
# COMPACT_ATOMS: atom_id res chain seq x y z
N SER A 1 -6.52 -24.41 18.00
CA SER A 1 -5.24 -24.87 17.43
C SER A 1 -4.38 -23.65 17.23
N PHE A 2 -3.22 -23.55 17.90
CA PHE A 2 -2.31 -22.43 17.68
C PHE A 2 -1.50 -22.73 16.42
N ASP A 3 -1.72 -21.97 15.35
CA ASP A 3 -0.94 -22.08 14.13
C ASP A 3 0.54 -21.80 14.40
N ASN A 4 1.43 -22.46 13.66
CA ASN A 4 2.87 -22.28 13.79
C ASN A 4 3.24 -20.79 13.59
N PRO A 5 3.84 -20.12 14.59
CA PRO A 5 4.10 -18.69 14.54
C PRO A 5 5.10 -18.30 13.45
N VAL A 6 6.10 -19.14 13.17
CA VAL A 6 7.08 -18.92 12.10
C VAL A 6 6.39 -18.97 10.74
N LYS A 7 5.51 -19.95 10.54
CA LYS A 7 4.72 -20.06 9.31
C LYS A 7 3.85 -18.82 9.09
N ASN A 8 3.14 -18.37 10.13
CA ASN A 8 2.26 -17.20 10.03
C ASN A 8 3.03 -15.90 9.77
N GLY A 9 4.18 -15.73 10.43
CA GLY A 9 5.08 -14.61 10.18
C GLY A 9 5.59 -14.59 8.74
N LEU A 10 6.01 -15.75 8.23
CA LEU A 10 6.49 -15.88 6.85
C LEU A 10 5.39 -15.57 5.82
N ILE A 11 4.19 -16.11 6.03
CA ILE A 11 3.04 -15.83 5.14
C ILE A 11 2.73 -14.33 5.13
N THR A 12 2.68 -13.69 6.30
CA THR A 12 2.37 -12.26 6.41
C THR A 12 3.46 -11.40 5.76
N GLY A 13 4.74 -11.73 5.99
CA GLY A 13 5.87 -11.02 5.39
C GLY A 13 5.88 -11.12 3.86
N ILE A 14 5.70 -12.34 3.31
CA ILE A 14 5.62 -12.55 1.86
C ILE A 14 4.41 -11.82 1.27
N ALA A 15 3.25 -11.90 1.92
CA ALA A 15 2.05 -11.18 1.48
C ALA A 15 2.27 -9.66 1.48
N PHE A 16 2.98 -9.11 2.47
CA PHE A 16 3.31 -7.69 2.53
C PHE A 16 4.25 -7.27 1.40
N VAL A 17 5.32 -8.05 1.15
CA VAL A 17 6.24 -7.80 0.03
C VAL A 17 5.47 -7.78 -1.29
N ILE A 18 4.68 -8.82 -1.58
CA ILE A 18 3.90 -8.91 -2.81
C ILE A 18 2.89 -7.77 -2.91
N GLY A 19 2.18 -7.47 -1.82
CA GLY A 19 1.19 -6.40 -1.76
C GLY A 19 1.77 -4.99 -1.95
N SER A 20 3.06 -4.79 -1.68
CA SER A 20 3.76 -3.52 -1.86
C SER A 20 4.24 -3.27 -3.29
N ILE A 21 4.32 -4.30 -4.13
CA ILE A 21 4.84 -4.19 -5.50
C ILE A 21 4.01 -3.25 -6.38
N PRO A 22 2.66 -3.32 -6.43
CA PRO A 22 1.90 -2.52 -7.39
C PRO A 22 2.09 -1.00 -7.24
N PRO A 23 2.05 -0.41 -6.03
CA PRO A 23 2.41 1.00 -5.81
C PRO A 23 3.81 1.40 -6.31
N LEU A 24 4.77 0.48 -6.20
CA LEU A 24 6.18 0.73 -6.55
C LEU A 24 6.46 0.54 -8.04
N LEU A 25 5.60 -0.20 -8.74
CA LEU A 25 5.81 -0.59 -10.13
C LEU A 25 6.05 0.61 -11.06
N PRO A 26 5.33 1.74 -10.97
CA PRO A 26 5.58 2.89 -11.84
C PRO A 26 6.98 3.49 -11.65
N PHE A 27 7.49 3.52 -10.41
CA PHE A 27 8.84 4.00 -10.13
C PHE A 27 9.89 3.06 -10.73
N LEU A 28 9.71 1.74 -10.60
CA LEU A 28 10.58 0.75 -11.23
C LEU A 28 10.61 0.93 -12.75
N ILE A 29 9.44 1.09 -13.38
CA ILE A 29 9.34 1.30 -14.83
C ILE A 29 10.06 2.60 -15.23
N THR A 30 9.82 3.71 -14.54
CA THR A 30 10.50 4.98 -14.88
C THR A 30 12.01 4.91 -14.73
N HIS A 31 12.50 4.13 -13.75
CA HIS A 31 13.91 3.88 -13.54
C HIS A 31 14.53 3.08 -14.69
N PHE A 32 13.91 1.97 -15.10
CA PHE A 32 14.40 1.16 -16.22
C PHE A 32 14.33 1.88 -17.57
N LEU A 33 13.35 2.78 -17.75
CA LEU A 33 13.22 3.59 -18.96
C LEU A 33 14.10 4.85 -18.97
N GLY A 34 14.83 5.15 -17.88
CA GLY A 34 15.67 6.34 -17.78
C GLY A 34 14.90 7.67 -17.83
N THR A 35 13.64 7.66 -17.36
CA THR A 35 12.76 8.85 -17.39
C THR A 35 12.70 9.55 -16.04
N SER A 36 12.23 10.80 -16.00
CA SER A 36 12.05 11.54 -14.74
C SER A 36 11.11 10.77 -13.78
N PRO A 37 11.52 10.53 -12.52
CA PRO A 37 10.70 9.88 -11.50
C PRO A 37 9.36 10.58 -11.24
N GLU A 38 9.26 11.87 -11.54
CA GLU A 38 8.03 12.65 -11.38
C GLU A 38 6.87 12.09 -12.21
N LYS A 39 7.19 11.47 -13.37
CA LYS A 39 6.20 10.82 -14.23
C LYS A 39 5.59 9.58 -13.60
N ALA A 40 6.25 8.96 -12.62
CA ALA A 40 5.72 7.80 -11.89
C ALA A 40 4.66 8.18 -10.86
N PHE A 41 4.56 9.45 -10.46
CA PHE A 41 3.79 9.84 -9.27
C PHE A 41 2.28 9.59 -9.43
N ILE A 42 1.69 10.10 -10.51
CA ILE A 42 0.26 9.92 -10.81
C ILE A 42 -0.12 8.43 -10.98
N PRO A 43 0.58 7.62 -11.81
CA PRO A 43 0.27 6.20 -11.91
C PRO A 43 0.50 5.43 -10.61
N ALA A 44 1.50 5.81 -9.79
CA ALA A 44 1.74 5.19 -8.49
C ALA A 44 0.60 5.47 -7.50
N ILE A 45 0.05 6.69 -7.48
CA ILE A 45 -1.15 7.00 -6.69
C ILE A 45 -2.32 6.15 -7.16
N GLY A 46 -2.57 6.07 -8.47
CA GLY A 46 -3.67 5.28 -9.02
C GLY A 46 -3.57 3.80 -8.64
N LEU A 47 -2.39 3.20 -8.79
CA LEU A 47 -2.15 1.81 -8.38
C LEU A 47 -2.25 1.63 -6.86
N SER A 48 -1.79 2.59 -6.06
CA SER A 48 -1.92 2.55 -4.60
C SER A 48 -3.38 2.54 -4.17
N VAL A 49 -4.20 3.43 -4.72
CA VAL A 49 -5.64 3.48 -4.45
C VAL A 49 -6.29 2.15 -4.87
N LEU A 50 -6.00 1.66 -6.07
CA LEU A 50 -6.56 0.39 -6.53
C LEU A 50 -6.17 -0.78 -5.62
N SER A 51 -4.88 -0.91 -5.27
CA SER A 51 -4.37 -1.99 -4.42
C SER A 51 -4.97 -1.96 -3.01
N LEU A 52 -5.03 -0.79 -2.38
CA LEU A 52 -5.62 -0.63 -1.05
C LEU A 52 -7.12 -0.91 -1.06
N PHE A 53 -7.84 -0.46 -2.10
CA PHE A 53 -9.27 -0.74 -2.24
C PHE A 53 -9.52 -2.24 -2.42
N LEU A 54 -8.77 -2.90 -3.31
CA LEU A 54 -8.88 -4.35 -3.55
C LEU A 54 -8.51 -5.16 -2.30
N LEU A 55 -7.50 -4.74 -1.54
CA LEU A 55 -7.15 -5.32 -0.25
C LEU A 55 -8.33 -5.22 0.73
N GLY A 56 -8.95 -4.04 0.83
CA GLY A 56 -10.12 -3.83 1.69
C GLY A 56 -11.35 -4.62 1.25
N VAL A 57 -11.57 -4.77 -0.07
CA VAL A 57 -12.62 -5.64 -0.62
C VAL A 57 -12.35 -7.11 -0.28
N GLY A 58 -11.11 -7.57 -0.44
CA GLY A 58 -10.69 -8.93 -0.07
C GLY A 58 -10.92 -9.21 1.41
N LYS A 59 -10.45 -8.29 2.28
CA LYS A 59 -10.72 -8.31 3.72
C LYS A 59 -12.22 -8.44 3.99
N ALA A 60 -13.04 -7.55 3.43
CA ALA A 60 -14.47 -7.52 3.69
C ALA A 60 -15.20 -8.81 3.27
N ARG A 61 -14.79 -9.43 2.15
CA ARG A 61 -15.35 -10.72 1.75
C ARG A 61 -15.06 -11.82 2.77
N VAL A 62 -13.83 -11.88 3.28
CA VAL A 62 -13.42 -12.89 4.27
C VAL A 62 -14.18 -12.73 5.59
N VAL A 63 -14.40 -11.48 6.03
CA VAL A 63 -15.08 -11.20 7.31
C VAL A 63 -16.59 -10.98 7.20
N GLY A 64 -17.19 -11.20 6.02
CA GLY A 64 -18.65 -11.05 5.80
C GLY A 64 -19.19 -9.61 5.85
N GLN A 65 -18.34 -8.61 5.61
CA GLN A 65 -18.73 -7.20 5.59
C GLN A 65 -19.09 -6.70 4.17
N LYS A 66 -19.76 -5.54 4.08
CA LYS A 66 -20.06 -4.88 2.80
C LYS A 66 -18.75 -4.52 2.08
N VAL A 67 -18.55 -5.07 0.88
CA VAL A 67 -17.30 -4.97 0.11
C VAL A 67 -16.85 -3.54 -0.16
N ILE A 68 -17.76 -2.66 -0.55
CA ILE A 68 -17.44 -1.25 -0.84
C ILE A 68 -16.98 -0.53 0.44
N LYS A 69 -17.66 -0.79 1.56
CA LYS A 69 -17.29 -0.22 2.86
C LYS A 69 -15.90 -0.67 3.27
N GLY A 70 -15.60 -1.96 3.16
CA GLY A 70 -14.27 -2.48 3.50
C GLY A 70 -13.16 -1.92 2.62
N GLY A 71 -13.41 -1.74 1.32
CA GLY A 71 -12.48 -1.05 0.41
C GLY A 71 -12.21 0.39 0.83
N LEU A 72 -13.27 1.16 1.13
CA LEU A 72 -13.16 2.54 1.60
C LEU A 72 -12.47 2.68 2.97
N GLU A 73 -12.70 1.73 3.89
CA GLU A 73 -12.02 1.71 5.19
C GLU A 73 -10.50 1.59 5.02
N VAL A 74 -10.03 0.64 4.20
CA VAL A 74 -8.58 0.44 3.98
C VAL A 74 -7.97 1.60 3.19
N LEU A 75 -8.69 2.13 2.21
CA LEU A 75 -8.28 3.36 1.53
C LEU A 75 -8.12 4.54 2.50
N GLY A 76 -9.09 4.77 3.38
CA GLY A 76 -9.05 5.84 4.36
C GLY A 76 -7.87 5.71 5.32
N LEU A 77 -7.60 4.49 5.81
CA LEU A 77 -6.42 4.20 6.63
C LEU A 77 -5.11 4.50 5.87
N GLY A 78 -5.04 4.10 4.59
CA GLY A 78 -3.89 4.40 3.75
C GLY A 78 -3.66 5.90 3.53
N LEU A 79 -4.73 6.67 3.30
CA LEU A 79 -4.65 8.12 3.14
C LEU A 79 -4.18 8.81 4.42
N ILE A 80 -4.66 8.38 5.58
CA ILE A 80 -4.22 8.92 6.87
C ILE A 80 -2.73 8.59 7.09
N ALA A 81 -2.34 7.34 6.88
CA ALA A 81 -0.96 6.89 7.05
C ALA A 81 0.01 7.61 6.11
N SER A 82 -0.34 7.76 4.83
CA SER A 82 0.51 8.44 3.84
C SER A 82 0.63 9.93 4.14
N THR A 83 -0.46 10.58 4.56
CA THR A 83 -0.45 12.00 4.95
C THR A 83 0.45 12.22 6.16
N LEU A 84 0.31 11.40 7.20
CA LEU A 84 1.16 11.48 8.39
C LEU A 84 2.63 11.22 8.04
N GLY A 85 2.91 10.20 7.23
CA GLY A 85 4.27 9.91 6.76
C GLY A 85 4.89 11.08 5.99
N PHE A 86 4.13 11.71 5.09
CA PHE A 86 4.58 12.89 4.34
C PHE A 86 4.84 14.10 5.26
N VAL A 87 3.93 14.40 6.18
CA VAL A 87 4.08 15.53 7.11
C VAL A 87 5.29 15.34 8.01
N ILE A 88 5.47 14.15 8.57
CA ILE A 88 6.64 13.83 9.42
C ILE A 88 7.92 13.92 8.59
N GLY A 89 7.96 13.33 7.39
CA GLY A 89 9.12 13.40 6.51
C GLY A 89 9.48 14.83 6.13
N ARG A 90 8.47 15.67 5.85
CA ARG A 90 8.66 17.09 5.56
C ARG A 90 9.18 17.87 6.77
N LEU A 91 8.67 17.59 7.97
CA LEU A 91 9.14 18.24 9.20
C LEU A 91 10.62 17.89 9.48
N LEU A 92 10.98 16.62 9.31
CA LEU A 92 12.37 16.17 9.46
C LEU A 92 13.29 16.81 8.41
N SER A 93 12.85 16.92 7.16
CA SER A 93 13.61 17.59 6.09
C SER A 93 13.81 19.09 6.31
N LEU A 94 13.04 19.74 7.20
CA LEU A 94 13.25 21.14 7.57
C LEU A 94 14.17 21.30 8.79
N LEU A 95 14.31 20.24 9.59
CA LEU A 95 15.13 20.22 10.81
C LEU A 95 16.58 19.78 10.55
N LEU A 96 16.79 18.93 9.54
CA LEU A 96 18.10 18.45 9.06
C LEU A 96 18.61 19.33 7.91
#